data_AF-A0A0D2CPJ0-F1
#
_entry.id   AF-A0A0D2CPJ0-F1
#
_cell.length_a   1.000
_cell.length_b   1.000
_cell.length_c   1.000
_cell.angle_alpha   90.00
_cell.angle_beta   90.00
_cell.angle_gamma   90.00
#
_symmetry.space_group_name_H-M   'P 1'
#
loop_
_entity.id
_entity.type
_entity.pdbx_description
1 polymer ?
#
loop_
_entity_poly.entity_id
_entity_poly.type
_entity_poly.pdbx_seq_one_letter_code
_entity_poly.pdbx_strand_id
1 'polypeptide(L)'
;MDQLPPLGRSVWEVIPKTSEIYGALLSGTSKDAILATRIEVASYGPDPRQTLDVYSSSASAPVLVFLYGGAWAEGDRVIDRVPDGLVYRNLGYYFAGKQGFETIIPDYRLVKHGAKYPSGAEDLALVLEYIENRYGRGRPVFVLGNSAGGVNVMSWLLGDAFEGSRRRSNVAGIVSLGALMDFDALPPPLPDVLTQYFEVDDSSKSPSGTTTLSGAERPVETHSPAGTVDSLERAGSRLHRPVKPRFYRRIEKEWHPDRRQRDNGSQSYQPTHVSWNWTACRGGMGCISCGLDQEASNQVKFMPLMVL
;
A
#
# COMPACT_ATOMS: atom_id res chain seq x y z
N MET A 1 -4.53 -7.40 21.28
CA MET A 1 -3.84 -6.30 20.56
C MET A 1 -3.68 -5.13 21.55
N ASP A 2 -3.47 -5.43 22.84
CA ASP A 2 -4.03 -4.63 23.95
C ASP A 2 -2.97 -3.81 24.70
N GLN A 3 -1.79 -3.66 24.11
CA GLN A 3 -0.63 -2.99 24.72
C GLN A 3 0.10 -2.14 23.69
N LEU A 4 -0.61 -1.53 22.74
CA LEU A 4 0.02 -0.50 21.92
C LEU A 4 0.19 0.75 22.80
N PRO A 5 1.40 1.33 22.88
CA PRO A 5 1.60 2.57 23.60
C PRO A 5 0.68 3.65 23.02
N PRO A 6 0.25 4.65 23.81
CA PRO A 6 -0.53 5.76 23.27
C PRO A 6 0.24 6.40 22.12
N LEU A 7 -0.28 6.23 20.91
CA LEU A 7 0.18 6.89 19.72
C LEU A 7 -0.35 8.33 19.76
N GLY A 8 0.51 9.30 19.43
CA GLY A 8 0.10 10.69 19.35
C GLY A 8 -1.00 10.92 18.30
N ARG A 9 -1.44 12.17 18.15
CA ARG A 9 -2.44 12.50 17.11
C ARG A 9 -1.82 13.07 15.84
N SER A 10 -0.57 13.53 15.90
CA SER A 10 0.17 13.99 14.72
C SER A 10 1.01 12.87 14.12
N VAL A 11 1.15 12.87 12.80
CA VAL A 11 1.99 11.88 12.09
C VAL A 11 3.42 11.87 12.62
N TRP A 12 3.95 13.05 12.98
CA TRP A 12 5.31 13.23 13.50
C TRP A 12 5.52 12.60 14.89
N GLU A 13 4.49 12.55 15.73
CA GLU A 13 4.52 11.84 17.02
C GLU A 13 4.41 10.33 16.86
N VAL A 14 3.76 9.87 15.78
CA VAL A 14 3.44 8.46 15.55
C VAL A 14 4.57 7.75 14.81
N ILE A 15 5.27 8.42 13.89
CA ILE A 15 6.34 7.83 13.07
C ILE A 15 7.43 7.15 13.93
N PRO A 16 8.01 7.78 14.98
CA PRO A 16 9.07 7.15 15.76
C PRO A 16 8.60 5.88 16.48
N LYS A 17 7.43 5.94 17.13
CA LYS A 17 6.83 4.80 17.85
C LYS A 17 6.47 3.66 16.91
N THR A 18 5.93 4.00 15.74
CA THR A 18 5.61 3.02 14.69
C THR A 18 6.90 2.35 14.20
N SER A 19 7.94 3.14 13.96
CA SER A 19 9.24 2.62 13.52
C SER A 19 9.88 1.69 14.56
N GLU A 20 9.75 2.00 15.84
CA GLU A 20 10.21 1.13 16.93
C GLU A 20 9.46 -0.21 16.95
N ILE A 21 8.12 -0.17 16.94
CA ILE A 21 7.28 -1.38 17.00
C ILE A 21 7.54 -2.29 15.80
N TYR A 22 7.48 -1.74 14.58
CA TYR A 22 7.71 -2.53 13.37
C TYR A 22 9.19 -2.91 13.22
N GLY A 23 10.10 -2.03 13.61
CA GLY A 23 11.53 -2.30 13.58
C GLY A 23 11.93 -3.48 14.45
N ALA A 24 11.37 -3.59 15.66
CA ALA A 24 11.58 -4.74 16.54
C ALA A 24 11.08 -6.04 15.91
N LEU A 25 9.90 -6.02 15.28
CA LEU A 25 9.33 -7.18 14.62
C LEU A 25 10.14 -7.60 13.37
N LEU A 26 10.59 -6.65 12.56
CA LEU A 26 11.44 -6.90 11.39
C LEU A 26 12.81 -7.46 11.81
N SER A 27 13.40 -6.91 12.86
CA SER A 27 14.71 -7.32 13.39
C SER A 27 14.68 -8.69 14.06
N GLY A 28 13.50 -9.13 14.52
CA GLY A 28 13.29 -10.45 15.11
C GLY A 28 13.13 -11.55 14.05
N THR A 29 11.89 -11.91 13.75
CA THR A 29 11.57 -13.20 13.11
C THR A 29 11.93 -13.29 11.63
N SER A 30 12.03 -12.17 10.92
CA SER A 30 12.20 -12.17 9.45
C SER A 30 13.52 -11.57 8.96
N LYS A 31 14.39 -11.09 9.85
CA LYS A 31 15.60 -10.34 9.49
C LYS A 31 16.47 -11.08 8.48
N ASP A 32 16.89 -12.30 8.79
CA ASP A 32 17.80 -13.07 7.93
C ASP A 32 17.19 -13.36 6.56
N ALA A 33 15.89 -13.66 6.49
CA ALA A 33 15.20 -13.91 5.24
C ALA A 33 15.08 -12.65 4.37
N ILE A 34 14.81 -11.50 5.02
CA ILE A 34 14.79 -10.19 4.35
C ILE A 34 16.19 -9.85 3.80
N LEU A 35 17.23 -10.04 4.61
CA LEU A 35 18.62 -9.76 4.24
C LEU A 35 19.19 -10.74 3.20
N ALA A 36 18.67 -11.96 3.13
CA ALA A 36 19.03 -12.94 2.10
C ALA A 36 18.33 -12.68 0.76
N THR A 37 17.33 -11.80 0.71
CA THR A 37 16.61 -11.50 -0.52
C THR A 37 17.56 -10.85 -1.53
N ARG A 38 17.62 -11.43 -2.73
CA ARG A 38 18.43 -10.91 -3.85
C ARG A 38 17.83 -9.60 -4.36
N ILE A 39 18.69 -8.61 -4.54
CA ILE A 39 18.35 -7.29 -5.05
C ILE A 39 19.26 -7.01 -6.24
N GLU A 40 18.68 -6.57 -7.35
CA GLU A 40 19.41 -5.93 -8.44
C GLU A 40 19.15 -4.43 -8.37
N VAL A 41 20.21 -3.63 -8.37
CA VAL A 41 20.11 -2.16 -8.41
C VAL A 41 20.28 -1.71 -9.85
N ALA A 42 19.39 -0.84 -10.33
CA ALA A 42 19.46 -0.29 -11.68
C ALA A 42 19.16 1.22 -11.70
N SER A 43 19.61 1.90 -12.74
CA SER A 43 19.19 3.26 -13.07
C SER A 43 18.04 3.20 -14.07
N TYR A 44 17.07 4.09 -13.90
CA TYR A 44 15.93 4.25 -14.81
C TYR A 44 15.88 5.64 -15.46
N GLY A 45 16.86 6.51 -15.18
CA GLY A 45 16.92 7.86 -15.72
C GLY A 45 18.23 8.57 -15.37
N PRO A 46 18.46 9.78 -15.94
CA PRO A 46 19.72 10.51 -15.82
C PRO A 46 20.00 11.13 -14.45
N ASP A 47 18.97 11.36 -13.62
CA ASP A 47 19.14 11.95 -12.30
C ASP A 47 19.78 10.94 -11.31
N PRO A 48 20.68 11.37 -10.39
CA PRO A 48 21.27 10.47 -9.40
C PRO A 48 20.27 9.72 -8.52
N ARG A 49 19.07 10.26 -8.30
CA ARG A 49 17.98 9.57 -7.58
C ARG A 49 17.14 8.66 -8.46
N GLN A 50 17.29 8.70 -9.78
CA GLN A 50 16.56 7.82 -10.68
C GLN A 50 17.21 6.42 -10.71
N THR A 51 17.24 5.81 -9.53
CA THR A 51 17.73 4.47 -9.26
C THR A 51 16.64 3.66 -8.57
N LEU A 52 16.65 2.35 -8.76
CA LEU A 52 15.63 1.45 -8.23
C LEU A 52 16.24 0.13 -7.79
N ASP A 53 15.54 -0.51 -6.85
CA ASP A 53 15.81 -1.88 -6.42
C ASP A 53 14.79 -2.82 -7.07
N VAL A 54 15.29 -3.87 -7.73
CA VAL A 54 14.49 -4.97 -8.30
C VAL A 54 14.64 -6.21 -7.43
N TYR A 55 13.52 -6.63 -6.84
CA TYR A 55 13.38 -7.89 -6.13
C TYR A 55 12.77 -8.91 -7.09
N SER A 56 13.64 -9.74 -7.67
CA SER A 56 13.26 -10.69 -8.71
C SER A 56 12.30 -11.76 -8.21
N SER A 57 11.31 -12.09 -9.04
CA SER A 57 10.46 -13.27 -8.88
C SER A 57 10.53 -14.12 -10.16
N SER A 58 9.56 -14.99 -10.40
CA SER A 58 9.50 -15.77 -11.65
C SER A 58 9.47 -14.86 -12.88
N ALA A 59 10.02 -15.32 -14.01
CA ALA A 59 10.15 -14.50 -15.23
C ALA A 59 8.81 -13.99 -15.80
N SER A 60 7.71 -14.67 -15.50
CA SER A 60 6.35 -14.29 -15.92
C SER A 60 5.53 -13.63 -14.81
N ALA A 61 6.12 -13.35 -13.65
CA ALA A 61 5.40 -12.76 -12.51
C ALA A 61 4.78 -11.40 -12.88
N PRO A 62 3.62 -11.01 -12.36
CA PRO A 62 3.21 -9.60 -12.37
C PRO A 62 4.29 -8.71 -11.73
N VAL A 63 4.35 -7.44 -12.11
CA VAL A 63 5.27 -6.46 -11.53
C VAL A 63 4.51 -5.60 -10.53
N LEU A 64 5.07 -5.39 -9.33
CA LEU A 64 4.59 -4.41 -8.35
C LEU A 64 5.61 -3.28 -8.23
N VAL A 65 5.22 -2.05 -8.51
CA VAL A 65 6.00 -0.85 -8.22
C VAL A 65 5.52 -0.24 -6.91
N PHE A 66 6.42 -0.02 -5.96
CA PHE A 66 6.11 0.65 -4.70
C PHE A 66 6.76 2.01 -4.61
N LEU A 67 5.95 3.07 -4.49
CA LEU A 67 6.40 4.44 -4.25
C LEU A 67 6.21 4.81 -2.78
N TYR A 68 7.31 5.06 -2.09
CA TYR A 68 7.33 5.42 -0.67
C TYR A 68 6.79 6.83 -0.40
N GLY A 69 6.62 7.15 0.90
CA GLY A 69 6.18 8.46 1.40
C GLY A 69 7.34 9.35 1.84
N GLY A 70 7.05 10.41 2.60
CA GLY A 70 8.08 11.35 3.08
C GLY A 70 7.92 12.77 2.55
N ALA A 71 6.68 13.15 2.20
CA ALA A 71 6.32 14.55 1.93
C ALA A 71 7.19 15.23 0.83
N TRP A 72 7.72 14.45 -0.12
CA TRP A 72 8.68 14.88 -1.16
C TRP A 72 9.98 15.54 -0.63
N ALA A 73 10.15 15.67 0.67
CA ALA A 73 11.33 16.28 1.31
C ALA A 73 12.33 15.20 1.75
N GLU A 74 11.81 14.05 2.18
CA GLU A 74 12.57 12.91 2.68
C GLU A 74 12.01 11.60 2.11
N GLY A 75 12.66 10.49 2.46
CA GLY A 75 12.36 9.17 1.94
C GLY A 75 13.49 8.63 1.07
N ASP A 76 13.62 7.32 1.09
CA ASP A 76 14.58 6.57 0.28
C ASP A 76 14.07 5.13 0.14
N ARG A 77 14.50 4.43 -0.91
CA ARG A 77 14.14 3.02 -1.13
C ARG A 77 14.71 2.11 -0.04
N VAL A 78 15.73 2.57 0.69
CA VAL A 78 16.20 1.97 1.94
C VAL A 78 16.15 3.02 3.06
N ILE A 79 15.29 2.81 4.06
CA ILE A 79 15.16 3.73 5.20
C ILE A 79 16.03 3.27 6.38
N ASP A 80 16.94 4.15 6.81
CA ASP A 80 17.88 3.90 7.93
C ASP A 80 17.26 4.07 9.34
N ARG A 81 15.98 4.43 9.44
CA ARG A 81 15.27 4.56 10.74
C ARG A 81 15.15 3.24 11.50
N VAL A 82 15.25 2.12 10.80
CA VAL A 82 15.34 0.78 11.38
C VAL A 82 16.70 0.22 11.00
N PRO A 83 17.44 -0.41 11.94
CA PRO A 83 18.74 -1.00 11.64
C PRO A 83 18.71 -1.97 10.44
N ASP A 84 19.87 -2.13 9.81
CA ASP A 84 20.12 -3.09 8.72
C ASP A 84 19.31 -2.84 7.42
N GLY A 85 18.71 -1.66 7.26
CA GLY A 85 17.98 -1.28 6.05
C GLY A 85 16.78 -2.19 5.78
N LEU A 86 16.11 -2.65 6.83
CA LEU A 86 15.03 -3.64 6.72
C LEU A 86 13.73 -3.07 6.15
N VAL A 87 13.53 -1.75 6.27
CA VAL A 87 12.32 -1.08 5.81
C VAL A 87 12.33 -0.99 4.28
N TYR A 88 11.19 -1.35 3.69
CA TYR A 88 10.96 -1.57 2.25
C TYR A 88 11.68 -2.77 1.66
N ARG A 89 12.85 -3.16 2.19
CA ARG A 89 13.42 -4.48 1.89
C ARG A 89 12.49 -5.62 2.33
N ASN A 90 11.79 -5.46 3.45
CA ASN A 90 10.74 -6.37 3.90
C ASN A 90 9.57 -6.47 2.92
N LEU A 91 9.23 -5.37 2.24
CA LEU A 91 8.19 -5.32 1.21
C LEU A 91 8.62 -6.12 -0.01
N GLY A 92 9.84 -5.87 -0.50
CA GLY A 92 10.43 -6.61 -1.62
C GLY A 92 10.52 -8.11 -1.33
N TYR A 93 11.01 -8.50 -0.15
CA TYR A 93 11.02 -9.89 0.31
C TYR A 93 9.62 -10.53 0.29
N TYR A 94 8.63 -9.83 0.85
CA TYR A 94 7.28 -10.36 0.95
C TYR A 94 6.63 -10.54 -0.42
N PHE A 95 6.62 -9.51 -1.25
CA PHE A 95 5.93 -9.59 -2.54
C PHE A 95 6.66 -10.49 -3.54
N ALA A 96 8.00 -10.44 -3.60
CA ALA A 96 8.78 -11.30 -4.49
C ALA A 96 8.86 -12.75 -4.02
N GLY A 97 9.13 -12.96 -2.73
CA GLY A 97 9.37 -14.28 -2.17
C GLY A 97 8.11 -15.03 -1.74
N LYS A 98 7.01 -14.31 -1.41
CA LYS A 98 5.78 -14.93 -0.87
C LYS A 98 4.55 -14.76 -1.76
N GLN A 99 4.44 -13.63 -2.45
CA GLN A 99 3.25 -13.33 -3.27
C GLN A 99 3.44 -13.52 -4.77
N GLY A 100 4.67 -13.82 -5.22
CA GLY A 100 4.95 -14.10 -6.63
C GLY A 100 4.90 -12.87 -7.53
N PHE A 101 5.18 -11.68 -7.00
CA PHE A 101 5.34 -10.44 -7.76
C PHE A 101 6.82 -10.10 -7.89
N GLU A 102 7.29 -9.80 -9.09
CA GLU A 102 8.54 -9.05 -9.15
C GLU A 102 8.29 -7.65 -8.58
N THR A 103 9.08 -7.24 -7.59
CA THR A 103 8.82 -5.99 -6.88
C THR A 103 9.90 -4.97 -7.20
N ILE A 104 9.50 -3.76 -7.53
CA ILE A 104 10.38 -2.65 -7.89
C ILE A 104 10.13 -1.51 -6.92
N ILE A 105 11.20 -1.05 -6.28
CA ILE A 105 11.15 0.08 -5.33
C ILE A 105 12.10 1.15 -5.86
N PRO A 106 11.59 2.15 -6.60
CA PRO A 106 12.40 3.24 -7.10
C PRO A 106 12.57 4.32 -6.03
N ASP A 107 13.76 4.92 -5.99
CA ASP A 107 13.86 6.30 -5.53
C ASP A 107 13.24 7.23 -6.57
N TYR A 108 12.74 8.37 -6.13
CA TYR A 108 12.29 9.45 -7.00
C TYR A 108 12.89 10.79 -6.53
N ARG A 109 12.86 11.80 -7.40
CA ARG A 109 13.41 13.12 -7.11
C ARG A 109 12.65 13.75 -5.94
N LEU A 110 13.40 14.36 -5.02
CA LEU A 110 12.87 15.07 -3.84
C LEU A 110 13.13 16.58 -4.00
N VAL A 111 12.41 17.42 -3.25
CA VAL A 111 12.54 18.90 -3.31
C VAL A 111 14.01 19.33 -3.15
N LYS A 112 14.75 18.72 -2.21
CA LYS A 112 16.18 19.00 -1.99
C LYS A 112 17.09 18.66 -3.17
N HIS A 113 16.58 17.93 -4.17
CA HIS A 113 17.25 17.58 -5.43
C HIS A 113 16.65 18.33 -6.63
N GLY A 114 15.84 19.37 -6.39
CA GLY A 114 15.22 20.19 -7.44
C GLY A 114 13.89 19.64 -7.97
N ALA A 115 13.28 18.67 -7.29
CA ALA A 115 11.95 18.19 -7.67
C ALA A 115 10.88 19.25 -7.39
N LYS A 116 9.94 19.36 -8.33
CA LYS A 116 8.74 20.17 -8.22
C LYS A 116 7.60 19.47 -8.94
N TYR A 117 6.36 19.79 -8.65
CA TYR A 117 5.23 19.17 -9.34
C TYR A 117 5.35 19.39 -10.87
N PRO A 118 5.23 18.34 -11.71
CA PRO A 118 4.83 16.96 -11.40
C PRO A 118 5.99 15.92 -11.41
N SER A 119 7.22 16.28 -11.00
CA SER A 119 8.44 15.45 -11.06
C SER A 119 8.27 14.00 -10.58
N GLY A 120 7.54 13.76 -9.49
CA GLY A 120 7.30 12.41 -8.99
C GLY A 120 6.43 11.54 -9.93
N ALA A 121 5.52 12.14 -10.68
CA ALA A 121 4.74 11.45 -11.72
C ALA A 121 5.58 11.24 -13.00
N GLU A 122 6.47 12.16 -13.32
CA GLU A 122 7.47 11.98 -14.38
C GLU A 122 8.42 10.82 -14.06
N ASP A 123 8.88 10.72 -12.82
CA ASP A 123 9.74 9.64 -12.36
C ASP A 123 9.01 8.28 -12.42
N LEU A 124 7.73 8.23 -12.03
CA LEU A 124 6.90 7.03 -12.23
C LEU A 124 6.79 6.66 -13.72
N ALA A 125 6.61 7.65 -14.61
CA ALA A 125 6.54 7.39 -16.05
C ALA A 125 7.85 6.76 -16.57
N LEU A 126 9.01 7.23 -16.10
CA LEU A 126 10.31 6.65 -16.45
C LEU A 126 10.50 5.24 -15.87
N VAL A 127 10.01 4.97 -14.65
CA VAL A 127 10.02 3.62 -14.08
C VAL A 127 9.16 2.66 -14.92
N LEU A 128 7.99 3.11 -15.39
CA LEU A 128 7.14 2.30 -16.26
C LEU A 128 7.78 2.04 -17.62
N GLU A 129 8.50 3.02 -18.18
CA GLU A 129 9.31 2.85 -19.38
C GLU A 129 10.46 1.86 -19.17
N TYR A 130 11.16 1.94 -18.03
CA TYR A 130 12.18 0.96 -17.65
C TYR A 130 11.60 -0.46 -17.63
N ILE A 131 10.42 -0.65 -17.05
CA ILE A 131 9.72 -1.94 -16.99
C ILE A 131 9.36 -2.44 -18.40
N GLU A 132 8.80 -1.58 -19.24
CA GLU A 132 8.47 -1.93 -20.63
C GLU A 132 9.72 -2.31 -21.43
N ASN A 133 10.82 -1.56 -21.29
CA ASN A 133 12.09 -1.87 -21.95
C ASN A 133 12.69 -3.19 -21.46
N ARG A 134 12.57 -3.47 -20.16
CA ARG A 134 13.16 -4.65 -19.54
C ARG A 134 12.36 -5.94 -19.81
N TYR A 135 11.04 -5.86 -19.85
CA TYR A 135 10.18 -7.05 -19.89
C TYR A 135 9.17 -7.08 -21.04
N GLY A 136 9.11 -6.01 -21.85
CA GLY A 136 8.04 -5.79 -22.80
C GLY A 136 6.70 -5.54 -22.11
N ARG A 137 5.63 -5.58 -22.90
CA ARG A 137 4.25 -5.28 -22.45
C ARG A 137 3.48 -6.49 -21.93
N GLY A 138 4.13 -7.65 -21.82
CA GLY A 138 3.45 -8.93 -21.54
C GLY A 138 3.03 -9.12 -20.08
N ARG A 139 3.59 -8.33 -19.15
CA ARG A 139 3.40 -8.51 -17.71
C ARG A 139 2.51 -7.39 -17.16
N PRO A 140 1.44 -7.70 -16.42
CA PRO A 140 0.62 -6.67 -15.78
C PRO A 140 1.44 -5.97 -14.70
N VAL A 141 1.34 -4.65 -14.65
CA VAL A 141 2.03 -3.80 -13.67
C VAL A 141 1.01 -3.26 -12.68
N PHE A 142 1.31 -3.39 -11.39
CA PHE A 142 0.54 -2.80 -10.30
C PHE A 142 1.39 -1.72 -9.65
N VAL A 143 0.79 -0.58 -9.32
CA VAL A 143 1.50 0.52 -8.67
C VAL A 143 0.87 0.79 -7.31
N LEU A 144 1.65 0.69 -6.25
CA LEU A 144 1.25 1.01 -4.89
C LEU A 144 2.02 2.24 -4.44
N GLY A 145 1.32 3.34 -4.23
CA GLY A 145 1.90 4.57 -3.69
C GLY A 145 1.44 4.80 -2.26
N ASN A 146 2.38 5.18 -1.39
CA ASN A 146 2.12 5.53 -0.01
C ASN A 146 2.34 7.03 0.24
N SER A 147 1.39 7.70 0.88
CA SER A 147 1.48 9.12 1.25
C SER A 147 1.84 9.99 0.04
N ALA A 148 2.97 10.71 0.05
CA ALA A 148 3.47 11.46 -1.10
C ALA A 148 3.63 10.60 -2.38
N GLY A 149 4.07 9.34 -2.24
CA GLY A 149 4.12 8.39 -3.35
C GLY A 149 2.74 8.08 -3.93
N GLY A 150 1.70 8.01 -3.09
CA GLY A 150 0.31 7.87 -3.55
C GLY A 150 -0.15 9.08 -4.36
N VAL A 151 0.22 10.29 -3.95
CA VAL A 151 -0.07 11.52 -4.72
C VAL A 151 0.68 11.52 -6.06
N ASN A 152 1.93 11.02 -6.12
CA ASN A 152 2.66 10.87 -7.38
C ASN A 152 1.92 9.92 -8.35
N VAL A 153 1.43 8.78 -7.85
CA VAL A 153 0.65 7.84 -8.68
C VAL A 153 -0.66 8.48 -9.16
N MET A 154 -1.36 9.20 -8.29
CA MET A 154 -2.61 9.88 -8.68
C MET A 154 -2.35 10.99 -9.70
N SER A 155 -1.26 11.73 -9.56
CA SER A 155 -0.85 12.76 -10.52
C SER A 155 -0.55 12.15 -11.89
N TRP A 156 0.13 11.01 -11.94
CA TRP A 156 0.36 10.25 -13.18
C TRP A 156 -0.95 9.68 -13.77
N LEU A 157 -1.87 9.21 -12.92
CA LEU A 157 -3.12 8.61 -13.37
C LEU A 157 -4.07 9.65 -13.97
N LEU A 158 -4.21 10.80 -13.30
CA LEU A 158 -5.23 11.80 -13.60
C LEU A 158 -4.73 12.95 -14.49
N GLY A 159 -3.42 13.21 -14.50
CA GLY A 159 -2.86 14.32 -15.27
C GLY A 159 -2.83 14.05 -16.78
N ASP A 160 -3.34 14.99 -17.58
CA ASP A 160 -3.38 14.87 -19.05
C ASP A 160 -1.98 14.71 -19.68
N ALA A 161 -0.96 15.35 -19.09
CA ALA A 161 0.43 15.24 -19.54
C ALA A 161 0.96 13.79 -19.59
N PHE A 162 0.35 12.87 -18.84
CA PHE A 162 0.79 11.48 -18.75
C PHE A 162 -0.04 10.51 -19.60
N GLU A 163 -0.96 11.01 -20.45
CA GLU A 163 -1.77 10.15 -21.33
C GLU A 163 -0.91 9.23 -22.21
N GLY A 164 0.16 9.79 -22.79
CA GLY A 164 1.10 9.01 -23.59
C GLY A 164 1.80 7.90 -22.79
N SER A 165 2.17 8.18 -21.54
CA SER A 165 2.75 7.17 -20.63
C SER A 165 1.71 6.09 -20.27
N ARG A 166 0.46 6.46 -19.98
CA ARG A 166 -0.63 5.50 -19.70
C ARG A 166 -0.93 4.58 -20.89
N ARG A 167 -0.90 5.11 -22.12
CA ARG A 167 -1.08 4.30 -23.34
C ARG A 167 0.07 3.31 -23.55
N ARG A 168 1.28 3.71 -23.16
CA ARG A 168 2.48 2.86 -23.27
C ARG A 168 2.66 1.92 -22.08
N SER A 169 2.09 2.18 -20.92
CA SER A 169 2.24 1.25 -19.81
C SER A 169 1.26 0.07 -19.90
N ASN A 170 1.56 -1.02 -19.18
CA ASN A 170 0.63 -2.13 -18.94
C ASN A 170 0.13 -2.13 -17.48
N VAL A 171 -0.17 -0.93 -16.97
CA VAL A 171 -0.66 -0.78 -15.59
C VAL A 171 -2.07 -1.36 -15.48
N ALA A 172 -2.18 -2.44 -14.72
CA ALA A 172 -3.41 -3.19 -14.49
C ALA A 172 -4.15 -2.77 -13.22
N GLY A 173 -3.47 -2.07 -12.30
CA GLY A 173 -4.08 -1.60 -11.06
C GLY A 173 -3.21 -0.60 -10.31
N ILE A 174 -3.88 0.29 -9.57
CA ILE A 174 -3.26 1.32 -8.73
C ILE A 174 -3.85 1.22 -7.32
N VAL A 175 -2.99 1.37 -6.33
CA VAL A 175 -3.35 1.52 -4.93
C VAL A 175 -2.71 2.81 -4.42
N SER A 176 -3.53 3.73 -3.91
CA SER A 176 -3.07 4.93 -3.22
C SER A 176 -3.40 4.80 -1.74
N LEU A 177 -2.37 4.75 -0.89
CA LEU A 177 -2.49 4.49 0.53
C LEU A 177 -2.05 5.73 1.31
N GLY A 178 -2.93 6.31 2.13
CA GLY A 178 -2.60 7.47 2.97
C GLY A 178 -2.25 8.75 2.20
N ALA A 179 -2.58 8.84 0.92
CA ALA A 179 -2.30 10.02 0.10
C ALA A 179 -3.22 11.20 0.44
N LEU A 180 -2.67 12.41 0.34
CA LEU A 180 -3.46 13.64 0.37
C LEU A 180 -4.24 13.75 -0.94
N MET A 181 -5.56 13.57 -0.87
CA MET A 181 -6.44 13.67 -2.02
C MET A 181 -6.91 15.10 -2.27
N ASP A 182 -6.95 15.92 -1.22
CA ASP A 182 -7.33 17.32 -1.24
C ASP A 182 -6.29 18.12 -0.44
N PHE A 183 -6.04 19.36 -0.88
CA PHE A 183 -5.08 20.28 -0.28
C PHE A 183 -5.76 21.37 0.56
N ASP A 184 -7.09 21.44 0.55
CA ASP A 184 -7.84 22.45 1.28
C ASP A 184 -7.80 22.23 2.80
N ALA A 185 -7.69 23.33 3.56
CA ALA A 185 -7.80 23.38 5.02
C ALA A 185 -6.88 22.42 5.79
N LEU A 186 -5.70 22.10 5.23
CA LEU A 186 -4.73 21.23 5.90
C LEU A 186 -4.04 21.94 7.09
N PRO A 187 -3.88 21.25 8.24
CA PRO A 187 -3.17 21.82 9.37
C PRO A 187 -1.66 21.92 9.11
N PRO A 188 -0.96 22.91 9.70
CA PRO A 188 0.50 22.95 9.70
C PRO A 188 1.12 21.62 10.18
N PRO A 189 2.25 21.17 9.60
CA PRO A 189 3.09 21.86 8.60
C PRO A 189 2.76 21.50 7.13
N LEU A 190 1.63 20.85 6.85
CA LEU A 190 1.33 20.36 5.49
C LEU A 190 1.29 21.47 4.41
N PRO A 191 0.76 22.69 4.67
CA PRO A 191 0.81 23.77 3.69
C PRO A 191 2.23 24.15 3.24
N ASP A 192 3.21 24.14 4.15
CA ASP A 192 4.60 24.46 3.82
C ASP A 192 5.23 23.38 2.93
N VAL A 193 4.92 22.11 3.22
CA VAL A 193 5.32 20.96 2.41
C VAL A 193 4.75 21.09 0.99
N LEU A 194 3.45 21.39 0.88
CA LEU A 194 2.80 21.55 -0.42
C LEU A 194 3.39 22.72 -1.20
N THR A 195 3.64 23.86 -0.54
CA THR A 195 4.25 25.03 -1.17
C THR A 195 5.62 24.72 -1.77
N GLN A 196 6.44 23.94 -1.06
CA GLN A 196 7.79 23.56 -1.53
C GLN A 196 7.76 22.69 -2.80
N TYR A 197 6.77 21.80 -2.94
CA TYR A 197 6.71 20.88 -4.07
C TYR A 197 5.80 21.37 -5.20
N PHE A 198 4.61 21.89 -4.91
CA PHE A 198 3.63 22.32 -5.92
C PHE A 198 3.81 23.77 -6.43
N GLU A 199 4.76 24.50 -5.84
CA GLU A 199 5.13 25.89 -6.16
C GLU A 199 3.98 26.92 -6.07
N VAL A 200 2.80 26.57 -5.53
CA VAL A 200 1.65 27.46 -5.23
C VAL A 200 0.56 26.70 -4.47
N ASP A 201 -0.27 27.45 -3.73
CA ASP A 201 -1.50 27.00 -3.05
C ASP A 201 -2.65 26.77 -4.05
N ASP A 202 -2.42 25.87 -5.00
CA ASP A 202 -3.36 25.56 -6.08
C ASP A 202 -3.97 24.18 -5.85
N SER A 203 -5.12 24.15 -5.17
CA SER A 203 -5.87 22.92 -4.88
C SER A 203 -6.34 22.19 -6.14
N SER A 204 -6.33 22.84 -7.32
CA SER A 204 -6.61 22.17 -8.60
C SER A 204 -5.58 21.09 -8.94
N LYS A 205 -4.34 21.21 -8.43
CA LYS A 205 -3.28 20.22 -8.60
C LYS A 205 -3.39 19.03 -7.63
N SER A 206 -4.33 19.08 -6.69
CA SER A 206 -4.64 17.91 -5.86
C SER A 206 -5.26 16.80 -6.72
N PRO A 207 -5.17 15.53 -6.29
CA PRO A 207 -5.89 14.45 -6.97
C PRO A 207 -7.39 14.71 -7.16
N SER A 208 -8.06 15.31 -6.17
CA SER A 208 -9.50 15.63 -6.24
C SER A 208 -9.78 16.78 -7.21
N GLY A 209 -8.94 17.82 -7.20
CA GLY A 209 -9.01 18.92 -8.15
C GLY A 209 -8.82 18.45 -9.60
N THR A 210 -7.82 17.59 -9.84
CA THR A 210 -7.53 17.04 -11.17
C THR A 210 -8.66 16.14 -11.69
N THR A 211 -9.30 15.36 -10.81
CA THR A 211 -10.46 14.53 -11.16
C THR A 211 -11.64 15.40 -11.65
N THR A 212 -11.87 16.52 -10.98
CA THR A 212 -12.93 17.47 -11.32
C THR A 212 -12.69 18.13 -12.68
N LEU A 213 -11.44 18.48 -12.99
CA LEU A 213 -11.06 19.10 -14.27
C LEU A 213 -11.08 18.12 -15.45
N SER A 214 -10.73 16.86 -15.23
CA SER A 214 -10.68 15.83 -16.28
C SER A 214 -12.06 15.28 -16.70
N GLY A 215 -13.15 15.72 -16.05
CA GLY A 215 -14.50 15.26 -16.35
C GLY A 215 -14.70 13.75 -16.13
N ALA A 216 -13.83 13.11 -15.34
CA ALA A 216 -13.82 11.67 -15.14
C ALA A 216 -14.99 11.26 -14.21
N GLU A 217 -16.14 10.90 -14.77
CA GLU A 217 -17.29 10.36 -14.03
C GLU A 217 -17.09 8.93 -13.49
N ARG A 218 -15.89 8.34 -13.59
CA ARG A 218 -15.65 6.98 -13.08
C ARG A 218 -15.34 7.02 -11.58
N PRO A 219 -16.11 6.30 -10.72
CA PRO A 219 -15.83 6.26 -9.30
C PRO A 219 -14.43 5.70 -9.06
N VAL A 220 -13.57 6.48 -8.41
CA VAL A 220 -12.36 5.94 -7.77
C VAL A 220 -12.85 5.15 -6.54
N GLU A 221 -12.89 3.83 -6.64
CA GLU A 221 -13.23 3.00 -5.49
C GLU A 221 -12.11 3.05 -4.45
N THR A 222 -12.40 3.66 -3.30
CA THR A 222 -11.51 3.69 -2.15
C THR A 222 -11.75 2.46 -1.29
N HIS A 223 -10.72 1.60 -1.16
CA HIS A 223 -10.76 0.40 -0.32
C HIS A 223 -9.93 0.60 0.94
N SER A 224 -10.33 0.01 2.06
CA SER A 224 -9.57 0.03 3.32
C SER A 224 -8.25 -0.76 3.17
N PRO A 225 -7.22 -0.54 4.02
CA PRO A 225 -5.92 -1.21 3.90
C PRO A 225 -5.97 -2.75 3.89
N ALA A 226 -6.95 -3.35 4.59
CA ALA A 226 -7.18 -4.80 4.55
C ALA A 226 -7.81 -5.24 3.22
N GLY A 227 -8.72 -4.44 2.65
CA GLY A 227 -9.31 -4.67 1.33
C GLY A 227 -8.32 -4.53 0.17
N THR A 228 -7.22 -3.80 0.37
CA THR A 228 -6.15 -3.61 -0.61
C THR A 228 -5.36 -4.88 -0.90
N VAL A 229 -4.92 -5.62 0.14
CA VAL A 229 -4.20 -6.89 -0.01
C VAL A 229 -5.11 -7.92 -0.67
N ASP A 230 -6.34 -8.01 -0.16
CA ASP A 230 -7.43 -8.80 -0.71
C ASP A 230 -7.70 -8.52 -2.20
N SER A 231 -7.59 -7.26 -2.64
CA SER A 231 -7.80 -6.86 -4.03
C SER A 231 -6.60 -7.19 -4.92
N LEU A 232 -5.38 -7.08 -4.40
CA LEU A 232 -4.16 -7.53 -5.10
C LEU A 232 -4.10 -9.07 -5.21
N GLU A 233 -4.49 -9.80 -4.16
CA GLU A 233 -4.62 -11.27 -4.16
C GLU A 233 -5.75 -11.73 -5.09
N ARG A 234 -6.90 -11.04 -5.11
CA ARG A 234 -7.99 -11.28 -6.07
C ARG A 234 -7.58 -10.97 -7.50
N ALA A 235 -6.77 -9.94 -7.74
CA ALA A 235 -6.24 -9.63 -9.07
C ALA A 235 -5.23 -10.69 -9.54
N GLY A 236 -4.34 -11.14 -8.66
CA GLY A 236 -3.39 -12.23 -8.92
C GLY A 236 -4.08 -13.57 -9.20
N SER A 237 -5.12 -13.91 -8.44
CA SER A 237 -5.87 -15.18 -8.62
C SER A 237 -6.77 -15.19 -9.86
N ARG A 238 -7.24 -14.04 -10.36
CA ARG A 238 -8.04 -13.95 -11.61
C ARG A 238 -7.26 -14.22 -12.89
N LEU A 239 -5.92 -14.16 -12.84
CA LEU A 239 -5.03 -14.46 -13.97
C LEU A 239 -4.89 -15.97 -14.24
N HIS A 240 -5.56 -16.84 -13.46
CA HIS A 240 -5.76 -18.26 -13.76
C HIS A 240 -7.27 -18.58 -13.74
N ARG A 241 -7.85 -19.08 -14.83
CA ARG A 241 -9.23 -19.61 -14.85
C ARG A 241 -9.35 -20.84 -15.74
N PRO A 242 -10.34 -21.75 -15.53
CA PRO A 242 -11.43 -21.73 -14.52
C PRO A 242 -11.63 -23.08 -13.77
N VAL A 243 -12.26 -23.13 -12.57
CA VAL A 243 -13.21 -24.23 -12.14
C VAL A 243 -14.10 -23.77 -10.94
N LYS A 244 -15.33 -24.31 -10.95
CA LYS A 244 -16.60 -24.11 -10.22
C LYS A 244 -16.62 -24.19 -8.67
N PRO A 245 -17.68 -23.64 -8.02
CA PRO A 245 -17.81 -23.45 -6.58
C PRO A 245 -18.21 -24.74 -5.84
N ARG A 246 -17.25 -25.43 -5.22
CA ARG A 246 -17.50 -26.44 -4.17
C ARG A 246 -16.35 -26.48 -3.16
N PHE A 247 -16.21 -25.44 -2.34
CA PHE A 247 -15.21 -25.45 -1.26
C PHE A 247 -15.65 -24.78 0.05
N TYR A 248 -16.94 -24.50 0.22
CA TYR A 248 -17.44 -23.92 1.48
C TYR A 248 -17.86 -24.93 2.55
N ARG A 249 -17.72 -26.26 2.33
CA ARG A 249 -18.13 -27.28 3.31
C ARG A 249 -17.02 -28.02 4.04
N ARG A 250 -15.75 -27.68 3.81
CA ARG A 250 -14.62 -28.36 4.49
C ARG A 250 -13.99 -27.53 5.61
N ILE A 251 -14.13 -26.21 5.58
CA ILE A 251 -13.50 -25.30 6.55
C ILE A 251 -14.30 -25.20 7.87
N GLU A 252 -15.62 -25.39 7.85
CA GLU A 252 -16.44 -25.38 9.09
C GLU A 252 -16.17 -26.56 10.03
N LYS A 253 -15.66 -27.69 9.53
CA LYS A 253 -15.37 -28.87 10.37
C LYS A 253 -14.04 -28.79 11.11
N GLU A 254 -13.16 -27.87 10.74
CA GLU A 254 -11.83 -27.71 11.35
C GLU A 254 -11.75 -26.57 12.37
N TRP A 255 -12.82 -25.77 12.55
CA TRP A 255 -12.77 -24.55 13.37
C TRP A 255 -13.55 -24.60 14.70
N HIS A 256 -14.25 -25.70 15.02
CA HIS A 256 -14.92 -25.89 16.32
C HIS A 256 -14.88 -27.36 16.78
N PRO A 257 -13.86 -27.80 17.55
CA PRO A 257 -13.79 -29.17 18.03
C PRO A 257 -14.71 -29.48 19.22
N ASP A 258 -15.40 -28.50 19.82
CA ASP A 258 -16.17 -28.73 21.06
C ASP A 258 -17.64 -28.28 21.02
N ARG A 259 -18.34 -28.66 19.95
CA ARG A 259 -19.80 -28.84 20.00
C ARG A 259 -20.17 -30.28 19.69
N ARG A 260 -19.85 -31.19 20.60
CA ARG A 260 -20.63 -32.42 20.75
C ARG A 260 -21.46 -32.33 22.02
N GLN A 261 -22.75 -32.63 21.83
CA GLN A 261 -23.84 -32.76 22.80
C GLN A 261 -24.60 -31.48 23.16
N ARG A 262 -25.56 -31.16 22.29
CA ARG A 262 -27.00 -31.22 22.63
C ARG A 262 -27.78 -31.24 21.32
N ASP A 263 -28.14 -32.45 20.92
CA ASP A 263 -29.12 -32.68 19.86
C ASP A 263 -30.54 -32.38 20.38
N ASN A 264 -31.43 -32.16 19.41
CA ASN A 264 -32.90 -32.13 19.46
C ASN A 264 -33.58 -30.80 19.79
N GLY A 265 -34.07 -30.16 18.72
CA GLY A 265 -35.11 -29.14 18.79
C GLY A 265 -35.34 -28.45 17.46
N SER A 266 -36.20 -29.02 16.63
CA SER A 266 -36.80 -28.37 15.47
C SER A 266 -37.44 -27.03 15.86
N GLN A 267 -36.90 -25.91 15.39
CA GLN A 267 -37.68 -24.68 15.24
C GLN A 267 -37.08 -23.75 14.19
N SER A 268 -37.91 -23.46 13.19
CA SER A 268 -37.72 -22.46 12.14
C SER A 268 -37.38 -21.09 12.72
N TYR A 269 -36.31 -20.45 12.22
CA TYR A 269 -36.09 -19.02 12.42
C TYR A 269 -35.93 -18.34 11.07
N GLN A 270 -36.77 -17.33 10.83
CA GLN A 270 -36.73 -16.51 9.62
C GLN A 270 -35.56 -15.52 9.68
N PRO A 271 -34.93 -15.18 8.54
CA PRO A 271 -33.89 -14.17 8.53
C PRO A 271 -34.51 -12.79 8.72
N THR A 272 -34.36 -12.21 9.91
CA THR A 272 -34.51 -10.75 10.09
C THR A 272 -33.29 -10.09 9.46
N HIS A 273 -33.50 -9.36 8.37
CA HIS A 273 -32.54 -8.43 7.81
C HIS A 273 -32.09 -7.42 8.87
N VAL A 274 -30.79 -7.33 9.15
CA VAL A 274 -30.19 -6.19 9.86
C VAL A 274 -29.36 -5.42 8.85
N SER A 275 -29.91 -4.29 8.41
CA SER A 275 -29.21 -3.23 7.67
C SER A 275 -28.34 -2.43 8.65
N TRP A 276 -27.06 -2.26 8.36
CA TRP A 276 -26.21 -1.31 9.08
C TRP A 276 -26.28 0.06 8.39
N ASN A 277 -27.15 0.94 8.91
CA ASN A 277 -27.09 2.38 8.65
C ASN A 277 -26.11 3.01 9.65
N TRP A 278 -25.10 3.72 9.17
CA TRP A 278 -24.27 4.58 10.00
C TRP A 278 -24.87 5.99 10.03
N THR A 279 -25.46 6.36 11.17
CA THR A 279 -25.75 7.76 11.51
C THR A 279 -24.59 8.29 12.33
N ALA A 280 -24.09 9.48 12.00
CA ALA A 280 -23.06 10.16 12.75
C ALA A 280 -23.55 10.51 14.18
N CYS A 281 -22.82 10.08 15.21
CA CYS A 281 -22.98 10.61 16.56
C CYS A 281 -21.74 11.42 16.95
N ARG A 282 -21.96 12.73 17.14
CA ARG A 282 -21.06 13.64 17.83
C ARG A 282 -20.97 13.23 19.31
N GLY A 283 -19.75 13.16 19.85
CA GLY A 283 -19.48 13.28 21.29
C GLY A 283 -19.05 12.00 22.03
N GLY A 284 -17.86 12.06 22.63
CA GLY A 284 -17.54 11.56 23.98
C GLY A 284 -17.62 10.07 24.33
N MET A 285 -16.44 9.52 24.68
CA MET A 285 -16.19 8.43 25.66
C MET A 285 -16.68 6.99 25.38
N GLY A 286 -15.78 6.04 25.68
CA GLY A 286 -16.16 4.68 26.10
C GLY A 286 -15.21 3.56 25.66
N CYS A 287 -14.25 3.18 26.51
CA CYS A 287 -13.53 1.90 26.43
C CYS A 287 -14.43 0.74 26.88
N ILE A 288 -14.28 -0.46 26.28
CA ILE A 288 -14.61 -1.75 26.91
C ILE A 288 -13.54 -2.78 26.51
N SER A 289 -12.94 -3.43 27.51
CA SER A 289 -12.01 -4.56 27.37
C SER A 289 -12.74 -5.90 27.56
N CYS A 290 -12.23 -6.96 26.93
CA CYS A 290 -12.30 -8.39 27.30
C CYS A 290 -11.29 -9.10 26.38
N GLY A 291 -10.18 -9.68 26.84
CA GLY A 291 -10.09 -10.96 27.55
C GLY A 291 -9.45 -11.99 26.61
N LEU A 292 -8.13 -12.23 26.76
CA LEU A 292 -7.33 -13.17 25.96
C LEU A 292 -7.12 -14.48 26.73
N ASP A 293 -7.46 -15.61 26.10
CA ASP A 293 -6.83 -16.91 26.38
C ASP A 293 -5.64 -17.09 25.43
N GLN A 294 -4.50 -17.49 26.00
CA GLN A 294 -3.25 -17.78 25.29
C GLN A 294 -3.28 -19.22 24.75
N GLU A 295 -3.13 -19.40 23.45
CA GLU A 295 -2.49 -20.60 22.90
C GLU A 295 -1.57 -20.23 21.73
N ALA A 296 -0.33 -20.68 21.84
CA ALA A 296 0.74 -20.51 20.89
C ALA A 296 0.50 -21.36 19.64
N SER A 297 0.62 -20.74 18.46
CA SER A 297 0.65 -21.43 17.18
C SER A 297 1.55 -20.65 16.21
N ASN A 298 2.50 -21.38 15.62
CA ASN A 298 3.48 -20.96 14.60
C ASN A 298 2.81 -20.45 13.31
N GLN A 299 2.21 -19.27 13.38
CA GLN A 299 1.67 -18.56 12.23
C GLN A 299 2.43 -17.24 12.13
N VAL A 300 3.18 -17.07 11.05
CA VAL A 300 3.79 -15.78 10.68
C VAL A 300 2.63 -14.83 10.42
N LYS A 301 2.24 -14.08 11.46
CA LYS A 301 1.19 -13.08 11.42
C LYS A 301 1.60 -12.01 10.42
N PHE A 302 0.71 -11.73 9.47
CA PHE A 302 0.78 -10.58 8.58
C PHE A 302 1.13 -9.32 9.40
N MET A 303 2.32 -8.77 9.18
CA MET A 303 2.70 -7.47 9.72
C MET A 303 2.09 -6.43 8.81
N PRO A 304 1.31 -5.46 9.33
CA PRO A 304 0.92 -4.31 8.54
C PRO A 304 2.16 -3.72 7.88
N LEU A 305 2.04 -3.44 6.58
CA LEU A 305 3.03 -2.69 5.84
C LEU A 305 3.47 -1.50 6.73
N MET A 306 4.77 -1.38 6.98
CA MET A 306 5.33 -0.14 7.51
C MET A 306 5.21 0.91 6.40
N VAL A 307 4.03 1.50 6.33
CA VAL A 307 3.60 2.50 5.37
C VAL A 307 3.39 3.74 6.21
N LEU A 308 4.39 4.63 6.12
CA LEU A 308 4.45 5.92 6.81
C LEU A 308 3.67 7.00 6.06
#